data_AF-A0A2I0NJT6-F1
#
_entry.id   AF-A0A2I0NJT6-F1
#
_cell.length_a   1.000
_cell.length_b   1.000
_cell.length_c   1.000
_cell.angle_alpha   90.00
_cell.angle_beta   90.00
_cell.angle_gamma   90.00
#
_symmetry.space_group_name_H-M   'P 1'
#
loop_
_entity.id
_entity.type
_entity.pdbx_description
1 polymer ?
#
loop_
_entity_poly.entity_id
_entity_poly.type
_entity_poly.pdbx_seq_one_letter_code
_entity_poly.pdbx_strand_id
1 'polypeptide(L)'
;MKTLSKSLSKNKSSVSKAQSYKEIGEYWDKHDIAEHWEETKPAEFEVDIKSEVTYYAVDNKLSAKVREFAKRHGVSPDTLLNLWLQEKLQEQNT
;
A
#
# COMPACT_ATOMS: atom_id res chain seq x y z
N MET A 1 4.69 -25.45 -19.87
CA MET A 1 4.75 -23.97 -19.80
C MET A 1 3.58 -23.43 -20.63
N LYS A 2 2.43 -23.12 -20.01
CA LYS A 2 1.29 -22.53 -20.71
C LYS A 2 1.25 -21.05 -20.35
N THR A 3 1.66 -20.21 -21.29
CA THR A 3 1.39 -18.78 -21.25
C THR A 3 -0.12 -18.60 -21.35
N LEU A 4 -0.76 -18.27 -20.22
CA LEU A 4 -2.14 -17.82 -20.19
C LEU A 4 -2.16 -16.37 -20.69
N SER A 5 -2.08 -16.18 -22.01
CA SER A 5 -2.53 -14.95 -22.65
C SER A 5 -4.06 -14.90 -22.54
N LYS A 6 -4.55 -14.53 -21.36
CA LYS A 6 -5.96 -14.25 -21.17
C LYS A 6 -6.27 -12.98 -21.97
N SER A 7 -6.81 -13.21 -23.17
CA SER A 7 -7.34 -12.21 -24.09
C SER A 7 -8.19 -11.18 -23.32
N LEU A 8 -7.64 -9.99 -23.12
CA LEU A 8 -8.40 -8.81 -22.71
C LEU A 8 -9.29 -8.44 -23.90
N SER A 9 -10.58 -8.71 -23.78
CA SER A 9 -11.58 -8.39 -24.78
C SER A 9 -11.45 -6.92 -25.21
N LYS A 10 -11.56 -6.67 -26.52
CA LYS A 10 -11.56 -5.34 -27.17
C LYS A 10 -12.50 -4.34 -26.46
N ASN A 11 -12.01 -3.70 -25.40
CA ASN A 11 -12.57 -2.49 -24.82
C ASN A 11 -11.38 -1.58 -24.56
N LYS A 12 -11.06 -0.82 -25.60
CA LYS A 12 -10.22 0.38 -25.52
C LYS A 12 -10.88 1.27 -24.47
N SER A 13 -10.11 1.84 -23.55
CA SER A 13 -10.66 2.82 -22.60
C SER A 13 -11.45 3.89 -23.37
N SER A 14 -12.68 4.20 -22.94
CA SER A 14 -13.57 5.10 -23.70
C SER A 14 -13.02 6.51 -23.79
N VAL A 15 -12.44 7.01 -22.70
CA VAL A 15 -11.84 8.35 -22.59
C VAL A 15 -10.43 8.36 -23.15
N SER A 16 -9.50 7.57 -22.58
CA SER A 16 -8.09 7.64 -22.96
C SER A 16 -7.72 6.95 -24.27
N LYS A 17 -8.62 6.13 -24.86
CA LYS A 17 -8.42 5.36 -26.11
C LYS A 17 -7.18 4.45 -26.12
N ALA A 18 -6.56 4.24 -24.96
CA ALA A 18 -5.35 3.47 -24.76
C ALA A 18 -5.58 1.98 -25.09
N GLN A 19 -4.50 1.31 -25.52
CA GLN A 19 -4.51 -0.11 -25.89
C GLN A 19 -3.90 -1.01 -24.81
N SER A 20 -3.32 -0.43 -23.75
CA SER A 20 -2.73 -1.17 -22.63
C SER A 20 -2.99 -0.49 -21.28
N TYR A 21 -2.91 -1.25 -20.18
CA TYR A 21 -3.05 -0.68 -18.83
C TYR A 21 -2.00 0.39 -18.52
N LYS A 22 -0.77 0.23 -19.02
CA LYS A 22 0.30 1.21 -18.86
C LYS A 22 -0.06 2.53 -19.54
N GLU A 23 -0.53 2.47 -20.78
CA GLU A 23 -0.98 3.65 -21.53
C GLU A 23 -2.20 4.33 -20.89
N ILE A 24 -3.10 3.57 -20.26
CA ILE A 24 -4.23 4.15 -19.49
C ILE A 24 -3.68 4.98 -18.32
N GLY A 25 -2.72 4.44 -17.57
CA GLY A 25 -2.08 5.15 -16.46
C GLY A 25 -1.35 6.42 -16.92
N GLU A 26 -0.50 6.29 -17.93
CA GLU A 26 0.27 7.42 -18.49
C GLU A 26 -0.61 8.57 -19.02
N TYR A 27 -1.83 8.26 -19.47
CA TYR A 27 -2.83 9.26 -19.82
C TYR A 27 -3.36 9.99 -18.58
N TRP A 28 -3.85 9.26 -17.58
CA TRP A 28 -4.44 9.84 -16.37
C TRP A 28 -3.41 10.51 -15.43
N ASP A 29 -2.12 10.18 -15.55
CA ASP A 29 -1.05 10.92 -14.86
C ASP A 29 -0.96 12.39 -15.32
N LYS A 30 -1.51 12.71 -16.50
CA LYS A 30 -1.43 14.03 -17.15
C LYS A 30 -2.78 14.73 -17.33
N HIS A 31 -3.89 14.08 -17.01
CA HIS A 31 -5.24 14.58 -17.23
C HIS A 31 -6.07 14.44 -15.96
N ASP A 32 -6.89 15.45 -15.64
CA ASP A 32 -7.80 15.40 -14.51
C ASP A 32 -9.12 14.71 -14.91
N ILE A 33 -9.67 13.88 -14.03
CA ILE A 33 -10.99 13.27 -14.23
C ILE A 33 -12.11 14.31 -14.33
N ALA A 34 -11.94 15.47 -13.70
CA ALA A 34 -12.90 16.56 -13.76
C ALA A 34 -13.12 17.08 -15.19
N GLU A 35 -12.10 17.02 -16.06
CA GLU A 35 -12.18 17.44 -17.47
C GLU A 35 -13.14 16.55 -18.29
N HIS A 36 -13.36 15.31 -17.83
CA HIS A 36 -14.19 14.31 -18.48
C HIS A 36 -15.43 13.94 -17.66
N TRP A 37 -15.82 14.78 -16.70
CA TRP A 37 -16.88 14.44 -15.74
C TRP A 37 -18.18 13.99 -16.42
N GLU A 38 -18.61 14.70 -17.47
CA GLU A 38 -19.82 14.39 -18.27
C GLU A 38 -19.72 13.08 -19.08
N GLU A 39 -18.50 12.60 -19.34
CA GLU A 39 -18.23 11.33 -20.05
C GLU A 39 -18.07 10.15 -19.08
N THR A 40 -18.06 10.43 -17.77
CA THR A 40 -17.94 9.42 -16.72
C THR A 40 -19.29 9.12 -16.08
N LYS A 41 -19.33 8.03 -15.31
CA LYS A 41 -20.50 7.67 -14.51
C LYS A 41 -20.05 7.36 -13.09
N PRO A 42 -20.88 7.65 -12.08
CA PRO A 42 -20.63 7.21 -10.72
C PRO A 42 -20.36 5.70 -10.68
N ALA A 43 -19.31 5.31 -9.96
CA ALA A 43 -18.96 3.92 -9.72
C ALA A 43 -18.83 3.70 -8.22
N GLU A 44 -19.60 2.74 -7.70
CA GLU A 44 -19.47 2.29 -6.31
C GLU A 44 -18.48 1.12 -6.26
N PHE A 45 -17.50 1.21 -5.37
CA PHE A 45 -16.53 0.15 -5.11
C PHE A 45 -16.12 0.18 -3.65
N GLU A 46 -15.82 -0.99 -3.11
CA GLU A 46 -15.28 -1.15 -1.77
C GLU A 46 -13.78 -1.40 -1.86
N VAL A 47 -13.01 -0.65 -1.08
CA VAL A 47 -11.57 -0.89 -0.92
C VAL A 47 -11.34 -1.37 0.51
N ASP A 48 -10.84 -2.58 0.64
CA ASP A 48 -10.38 -3.13 1.91
C ASP A 48 -8.85 -2.99 1.97
N ILE A 49 -8.38 -1.83 2.46
CA ILE A 49 -6.95 -1.60 2.70
C ILE A 49 -6.58 -2.32 3.99
N LYS A 50 -6.20 -3.59 3.87
CA LYS A 50 -5.66 -4.35 5.00
C LYS A 50 -4.21 -3.97 5.24
N SER A 51 -3.93 -3.31 6.35
CA SER A 51 -2.58 -3.29 6.90
C SER A 51 -2.23 -4.72 7.33
N GLU A 52 -1.22 -5.34 6.71
CA GLU A 52 -0.69 -6.62 7.18
C GLU A 52 0.06 -6.38 8.51
N VAL A 53 -0.40 -7.04 9.57
CA VAL A 53 0.27 -7.01 10.88
C VAL A 53 0.85 -8.38 11.16
N THR A 54 2.16 -8.44 11.34
CA THR A 54 2.88 -9.64 11.75
C THR A 54 3.19 -9.57 13.24
N TYR A 55 2.73 -10.55 14.01
CA TYR A 55 2.98 -10.62 15.45
C TYR A 55 4.19 -11.51 15.76
N TYR A 56 5.08 -10.99 16.60
CA TYR A 56 6.22 -11.73 17.14
C TYR A 56 6.06 -11.90 18.64
N ALA A 57 6.35 -13.10 19.14
CA ALA A 57 6.37 -13.35 20.58
C ALA A 57 7.54 -12.58 21.21
N VAL A 58 7.25 -11.87 22.31
CA VAL A 58 8.24 -11.13 23.10
C VAL A 58 8.14 -11.61 24.54
N ASP A 59 9.28 -11.81 25.21
CA ASP A 59 9.30 -12.16 26.62
C ASP A 59 8.50 -11.15 27.46
N ASN A 60 7.77 -11.65 28.47
CA ASN A 60 6.86 -10.83 29.28
C ASN A 60 7.59 -9.70 30.02
N LYS A 61 8.79 -9.95 30.55
CA LYS A 61 9.58 -8.94 31.27
C LYS A 61 10.13 -7.90 30.30
N LEU A 62 10.56 -8.33 29.11
CA LEU A 62 11.00 -7.42 28.06
C LEU A 62 9.83 -6.53 27.58
N SER A 63 8.67 -7.13 27.34
CA SER A 63 7.45 -6.42 26.95
C SER A 63 7.06 -5.34 27.98
N ALA A 64 7.20 -5.63 29.27
CA ALA A 64 6.97 -4.63 30.32
C ALA A 64 7.95 -3.44 30.23
N LYS A 65 9.24 -3.70 30.01
CA LYS A 65 10.25 -2.64 29.82
C LYS A 65 9.97 -1.79 28.58
N VAL A 66 9.60 -2.41 27.47
CA VAL A 66 9.23 -1.71 26.22
C VAL A 66 8.07 -0.75 26.48
N ARG A 67 7.02 -1.21 27.18
CA ARG A 67 5.87 -0.35 27.53
C ARG A 67 6.27 0.85 28.37
N GLU A 68 7.13 0.68 29.36
CA GLU A 68 7.63 1.79 30.18
C GLU A 68 8.45 2.79 29.37
N PHE A 69 9.33 2.29 28.48
CA PHE A 69 10.11 3.16 27.59
C PHE A 69 9.21 3.93 26.62
N ALA A 70 8.27 3.24 25.97
CA ALA A 70 7.34 3.87 25.03
C ALA A 70 6.53 4.98 25.69
N LYS A 71 6.03 4.72 26.91
CA LYS A 71 5.32 5.72 27.72
C LYS A 71 6.19 6.94 28.03
N ARG A 72 7.45 6.74 28.42
CA ARG A 72 8.39 7.85 28.69
C ARG A 72 8.68 8.70 27.44
N HIS A 73 8.61 8.11 26.25
CA HIS A 73 8.87 8.77 24.97
C HIS A 73 7.58 9.27 24.29
N GLY A 74 6.41 9.10 24.91
CA GLY A 74 5.13 9.56 24.36
C GLY A 74 4.67 8.82 23.10
N VAL A 75 5.15 7.60 22.86
CA VAL A 75 4.81 6.77 21.69
C VAL A 75 4.20 5.44 22.13
N SER A 76 3.59 4.72 21.18
CA SER A 76 3.08 3.38 21.44
C SER A 76 4.21 2.33 21.50
N PRO A 77 4.02 1.21 22.22
CA PRO A 77 5.01 0.12 22.25
C PRO A 77 5.32 -0.47 20.87
N ASP A 78 4.33 -0.57 19.99
CA ASP A 78 4.51 -1.03 18.60
C ASP A 78 5.38 -0.06 17.79
N THR A 79 5.15 1.25 17.91
CA THR A 79 5.94 2.27 17.22
C THR A 79 7.39 2.22 17.69
N LEU A 80 7.61 2.15 19.02
CA LEU A 80 8.96 2.04 19.57
C LEU A 80 9.68 0.79 19.08
N LEU A 81 9.02 -0.37 19.09
CA LEU A 81 9.61 -1.62 18.60
C LEU A 81 9.95 -1.55 17.11
N ASN A 82 9.07 -0.99 16.29
CA ASN A 82 9.32 -0.84 14.85
C ASN A 82 10.55 0.05 14.58
N LEU A 83 10.68 1.18 15.28
CA LEU A 83 11.83 2.07 15.14
C LEU A 83 13.14 1.38 15.54
N TRP A 84 13.16 0.69 16.68
CA TRP A 84 14.35 -0.05 17.13
C TRP A 84 14.73 -1.20 16.19
N LEU A 85 13.74 -1.95 15.68
CA LEU A 85 14.01 -3.01 14.70
C LEU A 85 14.58 -2.46 13.40
N GLN A 86 14.06 -1.32 12.91
CA GLN A 86 14.61 -0.65 11.73
C GLN A 86 16.07 -0.23 11.95
N GLU A 87 16.37 0.42 13.06
CA GLU A 87 17.74 0.83 13.43
C GLU A 87 18.68 -0.38 13.50
N LYS A 88 18.25 -1.46 14.19
CA LYS A 88 19.07 -2.68 14.30
C LYS A 88 19.29 -3.39 12.98
N LEU A 89 18.31 -3.42 12.08
CA LEU A 89 18.49 -4.02 10.76
C LEU A 89 19.41 -3.16 9.86
N GLN A 90 19.40 -1.83 10.01
CA GLN A 90 20.33 -0.96 9.30
C GLN A 90 21.78 -1.20 9.76
N GLU A 91 22.01 -1.34 11.06
CA GLU A 91 23.33 -1.68 11.61
C GLU A 91 23.91 -2.99 11.05
N GLN A 92 23.08 -4.01 10.78
CA GLN A 92 23.53 -5.31 10.28
C GLN A 92 23.81 -5.34 8.76
N ASN A 93 23.27 -4.37 8.02
CA ASN A 93 23.47 -4.26 6.57
C ASN A 93 24.70 -3.40 6.21
N THR A 94 25.43 -2.92 7.21
CA THR A 94 26.68 -2.14 7.07
C THR A 94 27.87 -3.03 7.43
#